data_AF-A0AAV0X225-F1
#
_entry.id   AF-A0AAV0X225-F1
#
_cell.length_a   1.000
_cell.length_b   1.000
_cell.length_c   1.000
_cell.angle_alpha   90.00
_cell.angle_beta   90.00
_cell.angle_gamma   90.00
#
_symmetry.space_group_name_H-M   'P 1'
#
loop_
_entity.id
_entity.type
_entity.pdbx_description
1 polymer ?
#
loop_
_entity_poly.entity_id
_entity_poly.type
_entity_poly.pdbx_seq_one_letter_code
_entity_poly.pdbx_strand_id
1 'polypeptide(L)'
;MAVSDCFWKMVRETVEQQADSFKATRYNLETEWKNNFPRYLELDRDELFEKARGEVLNEVVNLSLVSAKDWEEKLSAELWNGISHYIIENVYLPAGYSVNQTNSTASFNTMVDIKLKQWAEEQLPRKSINIGWAVLKDMFKTMFEENQNQKLQASDEILETLKMAVIDEALKRHSWEDKALEMLRVIQLNTLEDRCIKDKHNWDQAAQFLTSTLENNLKVTDGLLKEMVGPSNYEKWFYWQSSTAEQTKRNNIKYELENLLHSNPNHSNLLSKDEQITISNNLKQKNGTPCELDDIWQTWYLVYRRHYFKIALENAQNIKKHFYHYQESNGLQNEYYDIEMFWRITRMIKVTANVLRQQITNRELRRLHKELKEVLDEYSQNIEMKCQLLTGRRVTLVEELNKVKQIQEKLEDFIQALNKEK
;
A
#
# COMPACT_ATOMS: atom_id res chain seq x y z
N MET A 1 77.68 -12.76 30.60
CA MET A 1 76.78 -11.93 31.44
C MET A 1 76.55 -10.56 30.79
N ALA A 2 77.58 -9.73 30.53
CA ALA A 2 77.42 -8.37 29.98
C ALA A 2 76.66 -8.24 28.63
N VAL A 3 76.76 -9.21 27.70
CA VAL A 3 76.04 -9.18 26.41
C VAL A 3 74.52 -9.39 26.60
N SER A 4 74.15 -10.21 27.59
CA SER A 4 72.74 -10.44 27.96
C SER A 4 72.12 -9.19 28.58
N ASP A 5 72.86 -8.50 29.45
CA ASP A 5 72.36 -7.29 30.12
C ASP A 5 72.17 -6.13 29.14
N CYS A 6 73.08 -5.98 28.17
CA CYS A 6 72.98 -4.96 27.13
C CYS A 6 71.80 -5.23 26.17
N PHE A 7 71.59 -6.50 25.80
CA PHE A 7 70.45 -6.92 24.98
C PHE A 7 69.12 -6.61 25.68
N TRP A 8 68.93 -7.03 26.94
CA TRP A 8 67.69 -6.79 27.66
C TRP A 8 67.44 -5.30 27.97
N LYS A 9 68.50 -4.51 28.13
CA LYS A 9 68.38 -3.05 28.24
C LYS A 9 67.86 -2.43 26.93
N MET A 10 68.41 -2.84 25.79
CA MET A 10 67.97 -2.35 24.47
C MET A 10 66.53 -2.78 24.14
N VAL A 11 66.15 -4.02 24.48
CA VAL A 11 64.77 -4.50 24.32
C VAL A 11 63.80 -3.67 25.15
N ARG A 12 64.15 -3.36 26.41
CA ARG A 12 63.33 -2.53 27.29
C ARG A 12 63.15 -1.11 26.74
N GLU A 13 64.25 -0.45 26.36
CA GLU A 13 64.21 0.89 25.77
C GLU A 13 63.37 0.93 24.49
N THR A 14 63.48 -0.10 23.65
CA THR A 14 62.70 -0.20 22.40
C THR A 14 61.20 -0.38 22.68
N VAL A 15 60.85 -1.23 23.64
CA VAL A 15 59.45 -1.48 24.02
C VAL A 15 58.83 -0.29 24.72
N GLU A 16 59.58 0.40 25.60
CA GLU A 16 59.15 1.64 26.25
C GLU A 16 58.89 2.73 25.21
N GLN A 17 59.79 2.88 24.22
CA GLN A 17 59.60 3.82 23.11
C GLN A 17 58.36 3.48 22.26
N GLN A 18 58.13 2.20 21.97
CA GLN A 18 56.92 1.77 21.26
C GLN A 18 55.66 2.04 22.09
N ALA A 19 55.68 1.77 23.39
CA ALA A 19 54.55 2.05 24.28
C ALA A 19 54.21 3.54 24.32
N ASP A 20 55.21 4.42 24.40
CA ASP A 20 55.01 5.87 24.38
C ASP A 20 54.48 6.36 23.02
N SER A 21 54.95 5.77 21.91
CA SER A 21 54.41 6.06 20.58
C SER A 21 52.92 5.70 20.49
N PHE A 22 52.52 4.51 20.98
CA PHE A 22 51.11 4.12 20.97
C PHE A 22 50.27 4.98 21.93
N LYS A 23 50.81 5.45 23.06
CA LYS A 23 50.14 6.42 23.95
C LYS A 23 49.82 7.72 23.23
N ALA A 24 50.76 8.27 22.47
CA ALA A 24 50.54 9.46 21.64
C ALA A 24 49.46 9.21 20.57
N THR A 25 49.51 8.07 19.88
CA THR A 25 48.49 7.70 18.87
C THR A 25 47.10 7.61 19.48
N ARG A 26 46.96 6.98 20.64
CA ARG A 26 45.66 6.89 21.36
C ARG A 26 45.14 8.27 21.72
N TYR A 27 45.98 9.13 22.29
CA TYR A 27 45.59 10.50 22.66
C TYR A 27 45.06 11.28 21.44
N ASN A 28 45.70 11.12 20.28
CA ASN A 28 45.26 11.75 19.05
C ASN A 28 43.88 11.23 18.59
N LEU A 29 43.67 9.90 18.60
CA LEU A 29 42.39 9.28 18.24
C LEU A 29 41.27 9.67 19.21
N GLU A 30 41.52 9.65 20.52
CA GLU A 30 40.56 10.11 21.54
C GLU A 30 40.21 11.60 21.37
N THR A 31 41.19 12.42 20.96
CA THR A 31 40.96 13.85 20.69
C THR A 31 40.12 14.03 19.43
N GLU A 32 40.41 13.29 18.35
CA GLU A 32 39.61 13.29 17.13
C GLU A 32 38.16 12.85 17.41
N TRP A 33 37.96 11.80 18.23
CA TRP A 33 36.64 11.36 18.67
C TRP A 33 35.86 12.46 19.40
N LYS A 34 36.48 13.07 20.43
CA LYS A 34 35.84 14.12 21.24
C LYS A 34 35.47 15.34 20.42
N ASN A 35 36.26 15.67 19.39
CA ASN A 35 36.00 16.81 18.52
C ASN A 35 34.89 16.53 17.50
N ASN A 36 34.89 15.35 16.88
CA ASN A 36 33.99 15.05 15.76
C ASN A 36 32.69 14.37 16.17
N PHE A 37 32.68 13.60 17.26
CA PHE A 37 31.55 12.77 17.70
C PHE A 37 31.19 12.93 19.19
N PRO A 38 31.12 14.15 19.76
CA PRO A 38 30.95 14.37 21.20
C PRO A 38 29.65 13.84 21.80
N ARG A 39 28.63 13.56 20.96
CA ARG A 39 27.30 13.09 21.39
C ARG A 39 27.10 11.58 21.21
N TYR A 40 28.07 10.88 20.65
CA TYR A 40 27.99 9.46 20.37
C TYR A 40 28.84 8.66 21.35
N LEU A 41 28.37 7.46 21.70
CA LEU A 41 29.16 6.48 22.45
C LEU A 41 30.18 5.82 21.51
N GLU A 42 31.36 5.52 22.03
CA GLU A 42 32.40 4.74 21.34
C GLU A 42 31.90 3.31 21.17
N LEU A 43 31.18 3.05 20.08
CA LEU A 43 30.66 1.72 19.75
C LEU A 43 31.42 1.15 18.55
N ASP A 44 31.92 -0.07 18.69
CA ASP A 44 32.53 -0.78 17.57
C ASP A 44 31.50 -1.35 16.59
N ARG A 45 31.96 -1.98 15.51
CA ARG A 45 31.06 -2.49 14.47
C ARG A 45 30.14 -3.60 14.99
N ASP A 46 30.62 -4.45 15.90
CA ASP A 46 29.83 -5.55 16.47
C ASP A 46 28.81 -5.03 17.49
N GLU A 47 29.19 -4.06 18.31
CA GLU A 47 28.29 -3.37 19.26
C GLU A 47 27.20 -2.58 18.54
N LEU A 48 27.54 -1.87 17.45
CA LEU A 48 26.55 -1.20 16.59
C LEU A 48 25.59 -2.20 15.96
N PHE A 49 26.11 -3.35 15.52
CA PHE A 49 25.28 -4.43 14.96
C PHE A 49 24.30 -4.98 16.00
N GLU A 50 24.76 -5.31 17.21
CA GLU A 50 23.89 -5.83 18.27
C GLU A 50 22.86 -4.79 18.74
N LYS A 51 23.22 -3.50 18.74
CA LYS A 51 22.26 -2.41 18.96
C LYS A 51 21.18 -2.38 17.87
N ALA A 52 21.56 -2.42 16.58
CA ALA A 52 20.61 -2.46 15.48
C ALA A 52 19.70 -3.70 15.55
N ARG A 53 20.28 -4.85 15.87
CA ARG A 53 19.57 -6.12 16.05
C ARG A 53 18.48 -6.01 17.12
N GLY A 54 18.82 -5.46 18.28
CA GLY A 54 17.85 -5.21 19.35
C GLY A 54 16.72 -4.28 18.91
N GLU A 55 17.05 -3.19 18.20
CA GLU A 55 16.06 -2.24 17.71
C GLU A 55 15.11 -2.86 16.66
N VAL A 56 15.62 -3.56 15.65
CA VAL A 56 14.78 -4.22 14.62
C VAL A 56 13.84 -5.25 15.26
N LEU A 57 14.34 -6.08 16.18
CA LEU A 57 13.52 -7.09 16.85
C LEU A 57 12.46 -6.48 17.76
N ASN A 58 12.75 -5.34 18.39
CA ASN A 58 11.77 -4.59 19.17
C ASN A 58 10.66 -4.00 18.28
N GLU A 59 10.97 -3.56 17.06
CA GLU A 59 9.94 -3.00 16.16
C GLU A 59 8.91 -4.03 15.72
N VAL A 60 9.31 -5.29 15.54
CA VAL A 60 8.35 -6.38 15.25
C VAL A 60 7.42 -6.61 16.44
N VAL A 61 7.94 -6.49 17.66
CA VAL A 61 7.12 -6.57 18.87
C VAL A 61 6.16 -5.39 18.93
N ASN A 62 6.60 -4.18 18.62
CA ASN A 62 5.74 -3.00 18.55
C ASN A 62 4.60 -3.19 17.53
N LEU A 63 4.89 -3.79 16.37
CA LEU A 63 3.88 -4.09 15.36
C LEU A 63 2.78 -5.03 15.88
N SER A 64 3.11 -5.93 16.81
CA SER A 64 2.12 -6.79 17.47
C SER A 64 1.20 -6.06 18.46
N LEU A 65 1.56 -4.85 18.88
CA LEU A 65 0.78 -4.01 19.79
C LEU A 65 -0.25 -3.13 19.06
N VAL A 66 -0.17 -3.04 17.73
CA VAL A 66 -1.12 -2.26 16.92
C VAL A 66 -2.53 -2.82 17.11
N SER A 67 -3.50 -1.92 17.30
CA SER A 67 -4.86 -2.31 17.66
C SER A 67 -5.55 -3.06 16.52
N ALA A 68 -6.48 -3.95 16.88
CA ALA A 68 -7.25 -4.69 15.89
C ALA A 68 -8.05 -3.77 14.95
N LYS A 69 -8.51 -2.63 15.49
CA LYS A 69 -9.25 -1.61 14.76
C LYS A 69 -8.39 -0.98 13.66
N ASP A 70 -7.17 -0.58 13.97
CA ASP A 70 -6.28 0.09 13.01
C ASP A 70 -5.92 -0.84 11.85
N TRP A 71 -5.65 -2.12 12.16
CA TRP A 71 -5.45 -3.16 11.14
C TRP A 71 -6.67 -3.32 10.25
N GLU A 72 -7.87 -3.47 10.82
CA GLU A 72 -9.09 -3.70 10.06
C GLU A 72 -9.48 -2.48 9.22
N GLU A 73 -9.26 -1.27 9.70
CA GLU A 73 -9.51 -0.02 8.95
C GLU A 73 -8.57 0.07 7.74
N LYS A 74 -7.26 -0.10 7.95
CA LYS A 74 -6.26 -0.04 6.86
C LYS A 74 -6.47 -1.17 5.85
N LEU A 75 -6.68 -2.41 6.31
CA LEU A 75 -6.96 -3.56 5.44
C LEU A 75 -8.25 -3.36 4.64
N SER A 76 -9.33 -2.88 5.26
CA SER A 76 -10.60 -2.65 4.57
C SER A 76 -10.48 -1.57 3.49
N ALA A 77 -9.77 -0.48 3.79
CA ALA A 77 -9.51 0.59 2.83
C ALA A 77 -8.70 0.09 1.63
N GLU A 78 -7.59 -0.59 1.87
CA GLU A 78 -6.74 -1.11 0.77
C GLU A 78 -7.41 -2.25 -0.01
N LEU A 79 -8.21 -3.09 0.67
CA LEU A 79 -9.04 -4.09 -0.01
C LEU A 79 -9.99 -3.40 -0.99
N TRP A 80 -10.73 -2.38 -0.55
CA TRP A 80 -11.63 -1.64 -1.43
C TRP A 80 -10.88 -0.97 -2.59
N ASN A 81 -9.77 -0.27 -2.32
CA ASN A 81 -8.93 0.34 -3.35
C ASN A 81 -8.50 -0.68 -4.41
N GLY A 82 -8.08 -1.87 -3.97
CA GLY A 82 -7.62 -2.94 -4.85
C GLY A 82 -8.73 -3.62 -5.66
N ILE A 83 -9.97 -3.67 -5.18
CA ILE A 83 -11.07 -4.40 -5.85
C ILE A 83 -12.12 -3.52 -6.52
N SER A 84 -12.22 -2.24 -6.15
CA SER A 84 -13.27 -1.30 -6.59
C SER A 84 -13.42 -1.26 -8.10
N HIS A 85 -12.31 -1.14 -8.83
CA HIS A 85 -12.32 -1.11 -10.30
C HIS A 85 -12.91 -2.40 -10.89
N TYR A 86 -12.54 -3.57 -10.37
CA TYR A 86 -13.11 -4.83 -10.86
C TYR A 86 -14.62 -4.90 -10.60
N ILE A 87 -15.04 -4.55 -9.38
CA ILE A 87 -16.45 -4.53 -8.99
C ILE A 87 -17.26 -3.61 -9.92
N ILE A 88 -16.79 -2.40 -10.20
CA ILE A 88 -17.56 -1.45 -11.00
C ILE A 88 -17.57 -1.85 -12.48
N GLU A 89 -16.41 -2.13 -13.07
CA GLU A 89 -16.32 -2.38 -14.52
C GLU A 89 -16.80 -3.77 -14.94
N ASN A 90 -16.58 -4.80 -14.10
CA ASN A 90 -16.79 -6.19 -14.50
C ASN A 90 -18.03 -6.82 -13.85
N VAL A 91 -18.59 -6.19 -12.81
CA VAL A 91 -19.77 -6.70 -12.11
C VAL A 91 -20.92 -5.71 -12.22
N TYR A 92 -20.77 -4.51 -11.68
CA TYR A 92 -21.87 -3.55 -11.53
C TYR A 92 -22.37 -3.00 -12.85
N LEU A 93 -21.50 -2.42 -13.68
CA LEU A 93 -21.90 -1.83 -14.97
C LEU A 93 -22.46 -2.90 -15.93
N PRO A 94 -21.81 -4.06 -16.14
CA PRO A 94 -22.37 -5.09 -17.02
C PRO A 94 -23.73 -5.61 -16.56
N ALA A 95 -23.92 -5.80 -15.24
CA ALA A 95 -25.21 -6.19 -14.69
C ALA A 95 -26.27 -5.09 -14.82
N GLY A 96 -25.90 -3.83 -14.59
CA GLY A 96 -26.79 -2.68 -14.81
C GLY A 96 -27.25 -2.56 -16.27
N TYR A 97 -26.33 -2.75 -17.21
CA TYR A 97 -26.63 -2.68 -18.63
C TYR A 97 -27.54 -3.82 -19.09
N SER A 98 -27.44 -5.01 -18.50
CA SER A 98 -28.34 -6.12 -18.84
C SER A 98 -29.79 -5.84 -18.43
N VAL A 99 -30.02 -5.05 -17.38
CA VAL A 99 -31.38 -4.65 -16.97
C VAL A 99 -32.03 -3.82 -18.08
N ASN A 100 -31.33 -2.81 -18.61
CA ASN A 100 -31.87 -1.94 -19.66
C ASN A 100 -32.04 -2.68 -21.01
N GLN A 101 -31.33 -3.78 -21.22
CA GLN A 101 -31.48 -4.61 -22.43
C GLN A 101 -32.64 -5.61 -22.32
N THR A 102 -32.83 -6.21 -21.14
CA THR A 102 -33.79 -7.31 -20.95
C THR A 102 -35.07 -6.88 -20.26
N ASN A 103 -35.14 -5.62 -19.78
CA ASN A 103 -36.21 -5.08 -18.93
C ASN A 103 -36.51 -5.97 -17.72
N SER A 104 -35.50 -6.68 -17.21
CA SER A 104 -35.64 -7.64 -16.12
C SER A 104 -34.57 -7.45 -15.07
N THR A 105 -35.00 -7.12 -13.86
CA THR A 105 -34.15 -7.00 -12.67
C THR A 105 -33.58 -8.35 -12.21
N ALA A 106 -34.21 -9.47 -12.58
CA ALA A 106 -33.67 -10.81 -12.35
C ALA A 106 -32.38 -11.07 -13.16
N SER A 107 -32.20 -10.39 -14.29
CA SER A 107 -30.96 -10.46 -15.09
C SER A 107 -29.76 -9.89 -14.32
N PHE A 108 -29.97 -8.81 -13.54
CA PHE A 108 -28.93 -8.17 -12.74
C PHE A 108 -28.37 -9.15 -11.71
N ASN A 109 -29.25 -9.70 -10.86
CA ASN A 109 -28.85 -10.59 -9.78
C ASN A 109 -28.09 -11.81 -10.32
N THR A 110 -28.62 -12.43 -11.37
CA THR A 110 -27.99 -13.59 -12.02
C THR A 110 -26.58 -13.24 -12.54
N MET A 111 -26.43 -12.09 -13.21
CA MET A 111 -25.13 -11.64 -13.73
C MET A 111 -24.14 -11.35 -12.60
N VAL A 112 -24.59 -10.66 -11.54
CA VAL A 112 -23.77 -10.36 -10.36
C VAL A 112 -23.31 -11.64 -9.68
N ASP A 113 -24.19 -12.61 -9.47
CA ASP A 113 -23.85 -13.87 -8.82
C ASP A 113 -22.81 -14.67 -9.60
N ILE A 114 -22.98 -14.78 -10.93
CA ILE A 114 -22.03 -15.46 -11.80
C ILE A 114 -20.66 -14.77 -11.72
N LYS A 115 -20.63 -13.45 -11.88
CA LYS A 115 -19.38 -12.67 -11.92
C LYS A 115 -18.66 -12.64 -10.58
N LEU A 116 -19.39 -12.49 -9.47
CA LEU A 116 -18.81 -12.50 -8.12
C LEU A 116 -18.30 -13.89 -7.76
N LYS A 117 -19.03 -14.95 -8.09
CA LYS A 117 -18.60 -16.32 -7.82
C LYS A 117 -17.32 -16.67 -8.58
N GLN A 118 -17.28 -16.43 -9.90
CA GLN A 118 -16.10 -16.67 -10.72
C GLN A 118 -14.88 -15.92 -10.18
N TRP A 119 -15.07 -14.64 -9.82
CA TRP A 119 -14.00 -13.82 -9.28
C TRP A 119 -13.50 -14.29 -7.91
N ALA A 120 -14.43 -14.71 -7.04
CA ALA A 120 -14.14 -15.25 -5.72
C ALA A 120 -13.39 -16.58 -5.76
N GLU A 121 -13.64 -17.41 -6.78
CA GLU A 121 -12.93 -18.68 -6.97
C GLU A 121 -11.50 -18.47 -7.48
N GLU A 122 -11.31 -17.56 -8.44
CA GLU A 122 -10.07 -17.45 -9.21
C GLU A 122 -9.09 -16.38 -8.69
N GLN A 123 -9.58 -15.19 -8.36
CA GLN A 123 -8.75 -13.98 -8.26
C GLN A 123 -8.77 -13.32 -6.88
N LEU A 124 -9.96 -13.17 -6.27
CA LEU A 124 -10.14 -12.42 -5.03
C LEU A 124 -9.24 -12.93 -3.88
N PRO A 125 -9.13 -14.24 -3.58
CA PRO A 125 -8.34 -14.71 -2.44
C PRO A 125 -6.85 -14.36 -2.58
N ARG A 126 -6.29 -14.56 -3.79
CA ARG A 126 -4.91 -14.20 -4.11
C ARG A 126 -4.69 -12.69 -4.00
N LYS A 127 -5.64 -11.90 -4.51
CA LYS A 127 -5.57 -10.44 -4.43
C LYS A 127 -5.64 -9.96 -2.98
N SER A 128 -6.51 -10.55 -2.16
CA SER A 128 -6.60 -10.25 -0.73
C SER A 128 -5.32 -10.58 0.03
N ILE A 129 -4.65 -11.70 -0.27
CA ILE A 129 -3.35 -12.03 0.33
C ILE A 129 -2.29 -10.99 -0.07
N ASN A 130 -2.21 -10.64 -1.36
CA ASN A 130 -1.26 -9.64 -1.84
C ASN A 130 -1.48 -8.26 -1.18
N ILE A 131 -2.74 -7.88 -0.97
CA ILE A 131 -3.09 -6.65 -0.24
C ILE A 131 -2.72 -6.78 1.24
N GLY A 132 -3.01 -7.90 1.89
CA GLY A 132 -2.60 -8.15 3.28
C GLY A 132 -1.09 -8.07 3.47
N TRP A 133 -0.34 -8.62 2.52
CA TRP A 133 1.12 -8.52 2.46
C TRP A 133 1.61 -7.07 2.29
N ALA A 134 1.03 -6.34 1.32
CA ALA A 134 1.37 -4.94 1.11
C ALA A 134 1.08 -4.07 2.34
N VAL A 135 -0.04 -4.30 3.01
CA VAL A 135 -0.42 -3.58 4.25
C VAL A 135 0.52 -3.93 5.41
N LEU A 136 0.88 -5.21 5.58
CA LEU A 136 1.86 -5.63 6.58
C LEU A 136 3.20 -4.90 6.37
N LYS A 137 3.67 -4.87 5.12
CA LYS A 137 4.90 -4.17 4.73
C LYS A 137 4.81 -2.66 4.98
N ASP A 138 3.72 -2.02 4.56
CA ASP A 138 3.48 -0.59 4.74
C ASP A 138 3.48 -0.23 6.23
N MET A 139 2.68 -0.93 7.03
CA MET A 139 2.59 -0.68 8.47
C MET A 139 3.91 -0.92 9.19
N PHE A 140 4.68 -1.94 8.81
CA PHE A 140 6.00 -2.16 9.41
C PHE A 140 6.98 -1.03 9.07
N LYS A 141 7.00 -0.56 7.82
CA LYS A 141 7.86 0.55 7.40
C LYS A 141 7.45 1.89 8.02
N THR A 142 6.15 2.21 8.02
CA THR A 142 5.65 3.44 8.64
C THR A 142 5.93 3.47 10.14
N MET A 143 5.68 2.37 10.86
CA MET A 143 6.00 2.27 12.28
C MET A 143 7.50 2.44 12.55
N PHE A 144 8.33 1.83 11.69
CA PHE A 144 9.77 1.99 11.76
C PHE A 144 10.18 3.47 11.61
N GLU A 145 9.69 4.16 10.58
CA GLU A 145 9.96 5.58 10.32
C GLU A 145 9.41 6.52 11.41
N GLU A 146 8.21 6.26 11.93
CA GLU A 146 7.59 7.07 13.00
C GLU A 146 8.35 6.96 14.32
N ASN A 147 8.78 5.75 14.70
CA ASN A 147 9.60 5.53 15.89
C ASN A 147 10.99 6.14 15.75
N GLN A 148 11.52 6.29 14.53
CA GLN A 148 12.72 7.09 14.28
C GLN A 148 12.46 8.58 14.52
N ASN A 149 11.38 9.12 13.95
CA ASN A 149 11.07 10.56 14.03
C ASN A 149 10.73 11.03 15.45
N GLN A 150 10.11 10.19 16.27
CA GLN A 150 9.80 10.51 17.68
C GLN A 150 11.07 10.53 18.56
N LYS A 151 12.10 9.77 18.20
CA LYS A 151 13.44 9.86 18.82
C LYS A 151 14.16 11.08 18.23
N LEU A 152 13.72 12.28 18.62
CA LEU A 152 14.25 13.62 18.28
C LEU A 152 15.72 13.88 18.72
N GLN A 153 16.52 12.83 18.96
CA GLN A 153 17.95 12.91 19.21
C GLN A 153 18.68 12.04 18.17
N ALA A 154 19.10 12.68 17.08
CA ALA A 154 20.08 12.16 16.11
C ALA A 154 19.91 10.66 15.80
N SER A 155 18.87 10.30 15.04
CA SER A 155 18.81 8.96 14.43
C SER A 155 20.11 8.73 13.68
N ASP A 156 20.76 7.62 14.04
CA ASP A 156 22.10 7.31 13.61
C ASP A 156 22.04 6.72 12.20
N GLU A 157 22.35 7.53 11.19
CA GLU A 157 22.28 7.17 9.77
C GLU A 157 22.96 5.83 9.42
N ILE A 158 24.04 5.50 10.14
CA ILE A 158 24.77 4.23 9.98
C ILE A 158 23.90 3.05 10.43
N LEU A 159 23.18 3.20 11.55
CA LEU A 159 22.26 2.17 12.04
C LEU A 159 21.04 2.05 11.14
N GLU A 160 20.51 3.16 10.61
CA GLU A 160 19.34 3.14 9.72
C GLU A 160 19.59 2.37 8.43
N THR A 161 20.77 2.53 7.84
CA THR A 161 21.17 1.80 6.63
C THR A 161 21.14 0.29 6.85
N LEU A 162 21.70 -0.17 7.99
CA LEU A 162 21.69 -1.60 8.35
C LEU A 162 20.26 -2.10 8.62
N LYS A 163 19.47 -1.36 9.39
CA LYS A 163 18.10 -1.74 9.75
C LYS A 163 17.22 -1.88 8.51
N MET A 164 17.26 -0.91 7.60
CA MET A 164 16.49 -0.95 6.36
C MET A 164 16.91 -2.11 5.45
N ALA A 165 18.21 -2.38 5.35
CA ALA A 165 18.71 -3.52 4.57
C ALA A 165 18.22 -4.87 5.14
N VAL A 166 18.19 -5.02 6.46
CA VAL A 166 17.67 -6.22 7.14
C VAL A 166 16.16 -6.36 6.91
N ILE A 167 15.42 -5.26 7.06
CA ILE A 167 13.96 -5.24 6.88
C ILE A 167 13.59 -5.59 5.44
N ASP A 168 14.23 -4.96 4.45
CA ASP A 168 13.93 -5.21 3.05
C ASP A 168 14.29 -6.64 2.62
N GLU A 169 15.39 -7.20 3.10
CA GLU A 169 15.77 -8.58 2.80
C GLU A 169 14.83 -9.59 3.47
N ALA A 170 14.44 -9.38 4.73
CA ALA A 170 13.46 -10.23 5.40
C ALA A 170 12.09 -10.18 4.70
N LEU A 171 11.62 -8.98 4.35
CA LEU A 171 10.36 -8.83 3.60
C LEU A 171 10.45 -9.49 2.22
N LYS A 172 11.60 -9.45 1.55
CA LYS A 172 11.78 -10.09 0.25
C LYS A 172 11.73 -11.61 0.32
N ARG A 173 12.19 -12.21 1.42
CA ARG A 173 12.17 -13.66 1.66
C ARG A 173 10.80 -14.15 2.14
N HIS A 174 10.03 -13.27 2.78
CA HIS A 174 8.74 -13.64 3.34
C HIS A 174 7.75 -14.13 2.28
N SER A 175 7.05 -15.21 2.60
CA SER A 175 5.98 -15.76 1.78
C SER A 175 4.77 -16.09 2.65
N TRP A 176 3.59 -15.64 2.23
CA TRP A 176 2.35 -15.89 2.96
C TRP A 176 2.04 -17.39 3.01
N GLU A 177 1.39 -17.87 4.08
CA GLU A 177 1.07 -19.30 4.21
C GLU A 177 0.14 -19.80 3.08
N ASP A 178 0.52 -20.89 2.40
CA ASP A 178 -0.24 -21.46 1.26
C ASP A 178 -1.70 -21.81 1.61
N LYS A 179 -1.95 -22.24 2.85
CA LYS A 179 -3.30 -22.60 3.34
C LYS A 179 -4.24 -21.40 3.45
N ALA A 180 -3.70 -20.18 3.52
CA ALA A 180 -4.50 -18.97 3.64
C ALA A 180 -5.41 -18.76 2.43
N LEU A 181 -4.95 -19.16 1.24
CA LEU A 181 -5.68 -18.96 -0.01
C LEU A 181 -7.01 -19.71 0.00
N GLU A 182 -6.98 -21.01 0.30
CA GLU A 182 -8.19 -21.84 0.30
C GLU A 182 -9.15 -21.42 1.42
N MET A 183 -8.61 -21.08 2.60
CA MET A 183 -9.41 -20.58 3.71
C MET A 183 -10.14 -19.28 3.35
N LEU A 184 -9.45 -18.33 2.72
CA LEU A 184 -10.04 -17.07 2.28
C LEU A 184 -11.10 -17.31 1.19
N ARG A 185 -10.83 -18.19 0.23
CA ARG A 185 -11.78 -18.56 -0.82
C ARG A 185 -13.12 -19.02 -0.25
N VAL A 186 -13.09 -19.98 0.68
CA VAL A 186 -14.32 -20.51 1.29
C VAL A 186 -15.08 -19.42 2.05
N ILE A 187 -14.39 -18.63 2.86
CA ILE A 187 -15.01 -17.56 3.64
C ILE A 187 -15.62 -16.50 2.71
N GLN A 188 -14.88 -16.06 1.70
CA GLN A 188 -15.31 -15.04 0.76
C GLN A 188 -16.54 -15.50 -0.04
N LEU A 189 -16.53 -16.73 -0.56
CA LEU A 189 -17.69 -17.31 -1.25
C LEU A 189 -18.92 -17.33 -0.35
N ASN A 190 -18.80 -17.89 0.86
CA ASN A 190 -19.92 -17.95 1.81
C ASN A 190 -20.46 -16.55 2.17
N THR A 191 -19.57 -15.56 2.34
CA THR A 191 -20.02 -14.18 2.63
C THR A 191 -20.70 -13.51 1.45
N LEU A 192 -20.26 -13.82 0.23
CA LEU A 192 -20.84 -13.27 -0.99
C LEU A 192 -22.16 -13.95 -1.32
N GLU A 193 -22.54 -15.11 -0.78
CA GLU A 193 -23.85 -15.72 -1.08
C GLU A 193 -25.02 -15.08 -0.29
N ASP A 194 -24.75 -14.48 0.86
CA ASP A 194 -25.77 -13.94 1.76
C ASP A 194 -26.27 -12.55 1.33
N ARG A 195 -27.50 -12.51 0.82
CA ARG A 195 -28.16 -11.27 0.35
C ARG A 195 -28.91 -10.53 1.44
N CYS A 196 -29.15 -11.15 2.59
CA CYS A 196 -30.11 -10.63 3.55
C CYS A 196 -29.50 -9.51 4.40
N ILE A 197 -30.18 -8.37 4.43
CA ILE A 197 -29.85 -7.25 5.32
C ILE A 197 -30.80 -7.29 6.53
N LYS A 198 -30.28 -7.74 7.68
CA LYS A 198 -31.11 -7.95 8.89
C LYS A 198 -31.37 -6.68 9.69
N ASP A 199 -30.39 -5.78 9.72
CA ASP A 199 -30.40 -4.63 10.62
C ASP A 199 -30.38 -3.31 9.85
N LYS A 200 -31.11 -2.32 10.37
CA LYS A 200 -31.14 -0.96 9.82
C LYS A 200 -29.74 -0.33 9.73
N HIS A 201 -28.88 -0.60 10.70
CA HIS A 201 -27.51 -0.11 10.69
C HIS A 201 -26.72 -0.61 9.48
N ASN A 202 -26.87 -1.90 9.14
CA ASN A 202 -26.21 -2.53 8.00
C ASN A 202 -26.76 -1.99 6.67
N TRP A 203 -28.08 -1.75 6.61
CA TRP A 203 -28.73 -1.07 5.49
C TRP A 203 -28.17 0.33 5.28
N ASP A 204 -28.14 1.15 6.33
CA ASP A 204 -27.67 2.53 6.25
C ASP A 204 -26.20 2.61 5.82
N GLN A 205 -25.35 1.69 6.31
CA GLN A 205 -23.96 1.59 5.88
C GLN A 205 -23.83 1.17 4.41
N ALA A 206 -24.59 0.16 3.97
CA ALA A 206 -24.58 -0.29 2.58
C ALA A 206 -25.08 0.82 1.63
N ALA A 207 -26.15 1.53 2.01
CA ALA A 207 -26.66 2.67 1.27
C ALA A 207 -25.62 3.80 1.18
N GLN A 208 -24.98 4.16 2.29
CA GLN A 208 -23.93 5.18 2.28
C GLN A 208 -22.73 4.78 1.42
N PHE A 209 -22.32 3.51 1.47
CA PHE A 209 -21.22 2.99 0.67
C PHE A 209 -21.56 2.93 -0.83
N LEU A 210 -22.79 2.55 -1.18
CA LEU A 210 -23.32 2.62 -2.55
C LEU A 210 -23.29 4.07 -3.05
N THR A 211 -23.90 5.01 -2.32
CA THR A 211 -23.93 6.42 -2.70
C THR A 211 -22.54 6.99 -2.90
N SER A 212 -21.62 6.79 -1.95
CA SER A 212 -20.25 7.33 -2.06
C SER A 212 -19.48 6.72 -3.22
N THR A 213 -19.68 5.43 -3.50
CA THR A 213 -19.05 4.75 -4.64
C THR A 213 -19.57 5.31 -5.96
N LEU A 214 -20.89 5.48 -6.10
CA LEU A 214 -21.50 6.05 -7.29
C LEU A 214 -21.07 7.50 -7.51
N GLU A 215 -21.03 8.31 -6.46
CA GLU A 215 -20.55 9.71 -6.53
C GLU A 215 -19.09 9.79 -6.99
N ASN A 216 -18.21 8.94 -6.46
CA ASN A 216 -16.81 8.92 -6.86
C ASN A 216 -16.64 8.49 -8.32
N ASN A 217 -17.35 7.46 -8.76
CA ASN A 217 -17.31 7.00 -10.15
C ASN A 217 -17.94 8.01 -11.12
N LEU A 218 -18.98 8.72 -10.70
CA LEU A 218 -19.57 9.81 -11.47
C LEU A 218 -18.58 10.95 -11.62
N LYS A 219 -17.89 11.37 -10.54
CA LYS A 219 -16.84 12.40 -10.59
C LYS A 219 -15.70 12.03 -11.54
N VAL A 220 -15.23 10.78 -11.49
CA VAL A 220 -14.19 10.28 -12.42
C VAL A 220 -14.69 10.33 -13.87
N THR A 221 -15.94 9.89 -14.11
CA THR A 221 -16.54 9.90 -15.45
C THR A 221 -16.75 11.34 -15.96
N ASP A 222 -17.18 12.26 -15.12
CA ASP A 222 -17.32 13.69 -15.44
C ASP A 222 -15.96 14.32 -15.76
N GLY A 223 -14.89 13.94 -15.04
CA GLY A 223 -13.52 14.35 -15.33
C GLY A 223 -13.06 13.91 -16.71
N LEU A 224 -13.21 12.62 -17.04
CA LEU A 224 -12.88 12.06 -18.36
C LEU A 224 -13.70 12.70 -19.49
N LEU A 225 -15.01 12.90 -19.25
CA LEU A 225 -15.88 13.56 -20.22
C LEU A 225 -15.48 15.03 -20.44
N LYS A 226 -15.06 15.74 -19.38
CA LYS A 226 -14.57 17.12 -19.46
C LYS A 226 -13.25 17.20 -20.24
N GLU A 227 -12.34 16.27 -20.06
CA GLU A 227 -11.10 16.19 -20.84
C GLU A 227 -11.39 16.01 -22.34
N MET A 228 -12.33 15.09 -22.68
CA MET A 228 -12.74 14.80 -24.05
C MET A 228 -13.47 15.97 -24.73
N VAL A 229 -14.34 16.67 -24.01
CA VAL A 229 -15.25 17.69 -24.56
C VAL A 229 -14.70 19.12 -24.41
N GLY A 230 -13.69 19.29 -23.56
CA GLY A 230 -13.10 20.59 -23.25
C GLY A 230 -13.96 21.43 -22.29
N PRO A 231 -13.56 22.69 -22.06
CA PRO A 231 -14.19 23.56 -21.07
C PRO A 231 -15.64 23.87 -21.41
N SER A 232 -16.46 24.01 -20.38
CA SER A 232 -17.85 24.47 -20.51
C SER A 232 -17.93 25.93 -20.98
N ASN A 233 -19.07 26.35 -21.52
CA ASN A 233 -19.27 27.73 -21.97
C ASN A 233 -19.08 28.76 -20.83
N TYR A 234 -19.39 28.37 -19.59
CA TYR A 234 -19.13 29.17 -18.40
C TYR A 234 -17.62 29.32 -18.14
N GLU A 235 -16.86 28.22 -18.18
CA GLU A 235 -15.42 28.23 -17.93
C GLU A 235 -14.63 28.97 -19.02
N LYS A 236 -15.08 28.87 -20.28
CA LYS A 236 -14.51 29.66 -21.38
C LYS A 236 -14.60 31.16 -21.11
N TRP A 237 -15.72 31.61 -20.54
CA TRP A 237 -15.97 33.03 -20.27
C TRP A 237 -15.30 33.52 -18.98
N PHE A 238 -15.40 32.76 -17.88
CA PHE A 238 -14.85 33.17 -16.58
C PHE A 238 -13.34 32.94 -16.45
N TYR A 239 -12.81 31.87 -17.04
CA TYR A 239 -11.39 31.49 -16.92
C TYR A 239 -10.62 31.71 -18.23
N TRP A 240 -11.22 32.36 -19.24
CA TRP A 240 -10.61 32.65 -20.54
C TRP A 240 -9.99 31.42 -21.22
N GLN A 241 -10.61 30.26 -21.05
CA GLN A 241 -10.16 29.00 -21.64
C GLN A 241 -10.70 28.85 -23.07
N SER A 242 -9.92 28.24 -23.97
CA SER A 242 -10.34 27.90 -25.33
C SER A 242 -10.52 26.40 -25.47
N SER A 243 -11.42 25.98 -26.38
CA SER A 243 -11.56 24.58 -26.79
C SER A 243 -10.76 24.33 -28.06
N THR A 244 -10.19 23.14 -28.18
CA THR A 244 -9.66 22.66 -29.46
C THR A 244 -10.78 22.38 -30.47
N ALA A 245 -10.44 22.26 -31.75
CA ALA A 245 -11.40 21.89 -32.79
C ALA A 245 -12.04 20.51 -32.52
N GLU A 246 -11.23 19.57 -32.02
CA GLU A 246 -11.67 18.23 -31.65
C GLU A 246 -12.62 18.25 -30.44
N GLN A 247 -12.28 19.00 -29.39
CA GLN A 247 -13.17 19.19 -28.22
C GLN A 247 -14.51 19.81 -28.62
N THR A 248 -14.51 20.76 -29.55
CA THR A 248 -15.74 21.37 -30.08
C THR A 248 -16.60 20.35 -30.82
N LYS A 249 -15.98 19.50 -31.65
CA LYS A 249 -16.65 18.37 -32.32
C LYS A 249 -17.27 17.41 -31.29
N ARG A 250 -16.49 17.00 -30.29
CA ARG A 250 -16.94 16.09 -29.21
C ARG A 250 -18.06 16.69 -28.36
N ASN A 251 -18.04 18.00 -28.10
CA ASN A 251 -19.12 18.69 -27.41
C ASN A 251 -20.44 18.63 -28.18
N ASN A 252 -20.39 18.84 -29.49
CA ASN A 252 -21.58 18.77 -30.34
C ASN A 252 -22.16 17.35 -30.39
N ILE A 253 -21.30 16.34 -30.51
CA ILE A 253 -21.69 14.92 -30.41
C ILE A 253 -22.37 14.65 -29.07
N LYS A 254 -21.75 15.08 -27.95
CA LYS A 254 -22.32 14.92 -26.61
C LYS A 254 -23.72 15.52 -26.50
N TYR A 255 -23.97 16.72 -27.01
CA TYR A 255 -25.30 17.35 -26.92
C TYR A 255 -26.38 16.53 -27.63
N GLU A 256 -26.11 15.99 -28.83
CA GLU A 256 -27.06 15.13 -29.54
C GLU A 256 -27.33 13.82 -28.77
N LEU A 257 -26.28 13.21 -28.21
CA LEU A 257 -26.39 11.99 -27.42
C LEU A 257 -27.14 12.22 -26.10
N GLU A 258 -26.94 13.36 -25.45
CA GLU A 258 -27.72 13.75 -24.28
C GLU A 258 -29.19 13.94 -24.66
N ASN A 259 -29.52 14.59 -25.78
CA ASN A 259 -30.90 14.74 -26.23
C ASN A 259 -31.60 13.40 -26.48
N LEU A 260 -30.88 12.42 -27.04
CA LEU A 260 -31.36 11.05 -27.21
C LEU A 260 -31.74 10.42 -25.86
N LEU A 261 -30.88 10.56 -24.84
CA LEU A 261 -31.13 10.05 -23.50
C LEU A 261 -32.25 10.78 -22.76
N HIS A 262 -32.41 12.09 -22.96
CA HIS A 262 -33.56 12.83 -22.42
C HIS A 262 -34.88 12.35 -23.04
N SER A 263 -34.86 12.00 -24.33
CA SER A 263 -36.04 11.50 -25.04
C SER A 263 -36.36 10.04 -24.67
N ASN A 264 -35.33 9.23 -24.41
CA ASN A 264 -35.45 7.85 -23.98
C ASN A 264 -34.58 7.57 -22.74
N PRO A 265 -35.08 7.82 -21.52
CA PRO A 265 -34.31 7.64 -20.29
C PRO A 265 -33.84 6.19 -20.05
N ASN A 266 -34.63 5.21 -20.54
CA ASN A 266 -34.38 3.77 -20.38
C ASN A 266 -33.61 3.17 -21.57
N HIS A 267 -32.89 4.01 -22.33
CA HIS A 267 -32.13 3.55 -23.48
C HIS A 267 -31.06 2.51 -23.09
N SER A 268 -30.81 1.57 -23.99
CA SER A 268 -29.75 0.57 -23.82
C SER A 268 -28.36 1.20 -23.88
N ASN A 269 -27.35 0.55 -23.30
CA ASN A 269 -25.96 1.01 -23.46
C ASN A 269 -25.44 0.83 -24.89
N LEU A 270 -26.11 0.04 -25.73
CA LEU A 270 -25.75 -0.19 -27.12
C LEU A 270 -26.42 0.84 -28.03
N LEU A 271 -25.62 1.66 -28.69
CA LEU A 271 -26.07 2.57 -29.73
C LEU A 271 -26.13 1.83 -31.07
N SER A 272 -27.32 1.68 -31.65
CA SER A 272 -27.50 0.98 -32.93
C SER A 272 -26.81 1.71 -34.09
N LYS A 273 -26.48 0.98 -35.17
CA LYS A 273 -25.84 1.60 -36.35
C LYS A 273 -26.72 2.67 -36.98
N ASP A 274 -28.04 2.46 -37.00
CA ASP A 274 -28.99 3.42 -37.57
C ASP A 274 -29.05 4.71 -36.73
N GLU A 275 -28.98 4.60 -35.40
CA GLU A 275 -28.87 5.76 -34.51
C GLU A 275 -27.56 6.51 -34.72
N GLN A 276 -26.44 5.80 -34.85
CA GLN A 276 -25.13 6.42 -35.13
C GLN A 276 -25.15 7.19 -36.46
N ILE A 277 -25.74 6.61 -37.51
CA ILE A 277 -25.90 7.28 -38.81
C ILE A 277 -26.81 8.50 -38.69
N THR A 278 -27.92 8.37 -37.95
CA THR A 278 -28.85 9.47 -37.72
C THR A 278 -28.18 10.64 -36.99
N ILE A 279 -27.43 10.36 -35.92
CA ILE A 279 -26.66 11.36 -35.18
C ILE A 279 -25.60 12.01 -36.07
N SER A 280 -24.85 11.24 -36.87
CA SER A 280 -23.87 11.78 -37.81
C SER A 280 -24.52 12.70 -38.85
N ASN A 281 -25.67 12.31 -39.40
CA ASN A 281 -26.43 13.12 -40.36
C ASN A 281 -26.96 14.42 -39.74
N ASN A 282 -27.49 14.37 -38.51
CA ASN A 282 -27.94 15.56 -37.79
C ASN A 282 -26.79 16.53 -37.53
N LEU A 283 -25.63 16.02 -37.14
CA LEU A 283 -24.42 16.83 -36.93
C LEU A 283 -23.88 17.42 -38.23
N LYS A 284 -23.94 16.67 -39.35
CA LYS A 284 -23.58 17.17 -40.68
C LYS A 284 -24.49 18.32 -41.10
N GLN A 285 -25.80 18.22 -40.87
CA GLN A 285 -26.74 19.29 -41.20
C GLN A 285 -26.50 20.56 -40.37
N LYS A 286 -26.13 20.41 -39.08
CA LYS A 286 -25.88 21.54 -38.17
C LYS A 286 -24.51 22.19 -38.34
N ASN A 287 -23.46 21.40 -38.54
CA ASN A 287 -22.05 21.85 -38.47
C ASN A 287 -21.29 21.75 -39.80
N GLY A 288 -21.92 21.23 -40.86
CA GLY A 288 -21.35 21.14 -42.20
C GLY A 288 -20.39 19.95 -42.44
N THR A 289 -19.90 19.28 -41.40
CA THR A 289 -19.00 18.12 -41.51
C THR A 289 -19.60 16.85 -40.90
N PRO A 290 -19.50 15.70 -41.59
CA PRO A 290 -19.92 14.42 -41.00
C PRO A 290 -18.97 14.03 -39.86
N CYS A 291 -19.53 13.53 -38.77
CA CYS A 291 -18.74 12.97 -37.68
C CYS A 291 -18.46 11.49 -37.95
N GLU A 292 -17.26 11.05 -37.57
CA GLU A 292 -16.87 9.65 -37.68
C GLU A 292 -17.67 8.82 -36.66
N LEU A 293 -18.04 7.60 -37.07
CA LEU A 293 -18.82 6.71 -36.20
C LEU A 293 -18.04 6.34 -34.93
N ASP A 294 -16.71 6.25 -35.03
CA ASP A 294 -15.84 5.95 -33.88
C ASP A 294 -15.86 7.08 -32.84
N ASP A 295 -15.83 8.34 -33.28
CA ASP A 295 -15.97 9.49 -32.38
C ASP A 295 -17.33 9.49 -31.65
N ILE A 296 -18.40 9.13 -32.37
CA ILE A 296 -19.74 9.02 -31.80
C ILE A 296 -19.77 7.93 -30.74
N TRP A 297 -19.19 6.76 -31.02
CA TRP A 297 -19.16 5.63 -30.10
C TRP A 297 -18.34 5.90 -28.83
N GLN A 298 -17.13 6.43 -28.98
CA GLN A 298 -16.28 6.77 -27.83
C GLN A 298 -16.93 7.83 -26.93
N THR A 299 -17.59 8.82 -27.54
CA THR A 299 -18.33 9.85 -26.77
C THR A 299 -19.56 9.24 -26.10
N TRP A 300 -20.27 8.35 -26.80
CA TRP A 300 -21.42 7.63 -26.27
C TRP A 300 -21.09 6.81 -25.03
N TYR A 301 -19.97 6.09 -25.04
CA TYR A 301 -19.54 5.30 -23.88
C TYR A 301 -19.48 6.15 -22.60
N LEU A 302 -18.85 7.34 -22.64
CA LEU A 302 -18.76 8.22 -21.47
C LEU A 302 -20.08 8.91 -21.14
N VAL A 303 -20.84 9.35 -22.15
CA VAL A 303 -22.14 10.02 -21.96
C VAL A 303 -23.16 9.06 -21.32
N TYR A 304 -23.26 7.84 -21.84
CA TYR A 304 -24.14 6.81 -21.30
C TYR A 304 -23.72 6.40 -19.89
N ARG A 305 -22.42 6.17 -19.66
CA ARG A 305 -21.89 5.85 -18.33
C ARG A 305 -22.23 6.92 -17.30
N ARG A 306 -22.08 8.21 -17.67
CA ARG A 306 -22.49 9.32 -16.80
C ARG A 306 -23.99 9.32 -16.53
N HIS A 307 -24.82 9.12 -17.55
CA HIS A 307 -26.29 9.03 -17.43
C HIS A 307 -26.70 7.90 -16.49
N TYR A 308 -26.13 6.71 -16.68
CA TYR A 308 -26.37 5.55 -15.83
C TYR A 308 -26.04 5.85 -14.36
N PHE A 309 -24.86 6.42 -14.08
CA PHE A 309 -24.49 6.75 -12.70
C PHE A 309 -25.40 7.81 -12.07
N LYS A 310 -25.91 8.78 -12.83
CA LYS A 310 -26.87 9.77 -12.31
C LYS A 310 -28.18 9.10 -11.90
N ILE A 311 -28.73 8.24 -12.74
CA ILE A 311 -29.96 7.48 -12.44
C ILE A 311 -29.73 6.56 -11.23
N ALA A 312 -28.63 5.79 -11.23
CA ALA A 312 -28.30 4.91 -10.12
C ALA A 312 -28.12 5.66 -8.80
N LEU A 313 -27.53 6.87 -8.83
CA LEU A 313 -27.34 7.70 -7.65
C LEU A 313 -28.67 8.23 -7.10
N GLU A 314 -29.57 8.69 -7.97
CA GLU A 314 -30.93 9.10 -7.57
C GLU A 314 -31.69 7.92 -6.93
N ASN A 315 -31.61 6.74 -7.55
CA ASN A 315 -32.19 5.51 -7.01
C ASN A 315 -31.59 5.15 -5.63
N ALA A 316 -30.26 5.20 -5.49
CA ALA A 316 -29.59 4.91 -4.22
C ALA A 316 -30.00 5.87 -3.09
N GLN A 317 -30.14 7.17 -3.40
CA GLN A 317 -30.60 8.18 -2.44
C GLN A 317 -32.05 7.94 -2.00
N ASN A 318 -32.90 7.46 -2.91
CA ASN A 318 -34.26 7.06 -2.61
C ASN A 318 -34.27 5.79 -1.73
N ILE A 319 -33.58 4.73 -2.14
CA ILE A 319 -33.51 3.43 -1.45
C ILE A 319 -33.10 3.56 0.02
N LYS A 320 -32.22 4.51 0.36
CA LYS A 320 -31.80 4.77 1.76
C LYS A 320 -32.97 4.84 2.75
N LYS A 321 -34.14 5.36 2.36
CA LYS A 321 -35.31 5.52 3.24
C LYS A 321 -36.21 4.27 3.35
N HIS A 322 -35.96 3.22 2.58
CA HIS A 322 -36.89 2.10 2.35
C HIS A 322 -36.63 0.85 3.22
N PHE A 323 -35.80 0.93 4.27
CA PHE A 323 -35.45 -0.24 5.10
C PHE A 323 -36.68 -1.00 5.64
N TYR A 324 -37.69 -0.30 6.13
CA TYR A 324 -38.88 -0.97 6.70
C TYR A 324 -39.70 -1.71 5.62
N HIS A 325 -39.81 -1.15 4.41
CA HIS A 325 -40.45 -1.83 3.28
C HIS A 325 -39.64 -3.05 2.79
N TYR A 326 -38.31 -2.95 2.81
CA TYR A 326 -37.44 -4.08 2.55
C TYR A 326 -37.66 -5.23 3.56
N GLN A 327 -37.79 -4.90 4.85
CA GLN A 327 -38.03 -5.88 5.90
C GLN A 327 -39.41 -6.54 5.79
N GLU A 328 -40.47 -5.76 5.50
CA GLU A 328 -41.84 -6.29 5.30
C GLU A 328 -41.95 -7.22 4.10
N SER A 329 -41.17 -6.97 3.05
CA SER A 329 -41.14 -7.79 1.84
C SER A 329 -40.22 -9.01 1.94
N ASN A 330 -39.60 -9.28 3.10
CA ASN A 330 -38.61 -10.33 3.30
C ASN A 330 -37.47 -10.33 2.24
N GLY A 331 -37.15 -9.17 1.67
CA GLY A 331 -36.15 -9.07 0.59
C GLY A 331 -36.53 -9.78 -0.71
N LEU A 332 -37.81 -10.07 -0.95
CA LEU A 332 -38.29 -10.76 -2.16
C LEU A 332 -38.58 -9.80 -3.35
N GLN A 333 -38.49 -8.49 -3.11
CA GLN A 333 -38.69 -7.46 -4.13
C GLN A 333 -37.40 -7.23 -4.91
N ASN A 334 -37.42 -7.44 -6.23
CA ASN A 334 -36.28 -7.22 -7.13
C ASN A 334 -35.94 -5.72 -7.33
N GLU A 335 -36.31 -4.84 -6.42
CA GLU A 335 -36.08 -3.38 -6.51
C GLU A 335 -34.83 -2.95 -5.72
N TYR A 336 -34.29 -3.81 -4.86
CA TYR A 336 -33.20 -3.51 -3.94
C TYR A 336 -31.86 -4.17 -4.31
N TYR A 337 -31.72 -4.62 -5.56
CA TYR A 337 -30.54 -5.38 -6.01
C TYR A 337 -29.22 -4.62 -5.86
N ASP A 338 -29.23 -3.29 -6.04
CA ASP A 338 -28.04 -2.44 -5.90
C ASP A 338 -27.52 -2.48 -4.45
N ILE A 339 -28.40 -2.25 -3.48
CA ILE A 339 -28.02 -2.20 -2.07
C ILE A 339 -27.65 -3.59 -1.53
N GLU A 340 -28.32 -4.65 -1.99
CA GLU A 340 -27.97 -6.04 -1.64
C GLU A 340 -26.57 -6.42 -2.15
N MET A 341 -26.24 -6.06 -3.39
CA MET A 341 -24.91 -6.29 -3.95
C MET A 341 -23.84 -5.55 -3.14
N PHE A 342 -24.04 -4.26 -2.87
CA PHE A 342 -23.07 -3.45 -2.13
C PHE A 342 -22.95 -3.86 -0.67
N TRP A 343 -24.03 -4.36 -0.05
CA TRP A 343 -24.00 -5.00 1.25
C TRP A 343 -23.10 -6.24 1.27
N ARG A 344 -23.30 -7.16 0.32
CA ARG A 344 -22.48 -8.38 0.17
C ARG A 344 -21.00 -8.05 0.04
N ILE A 345 -20.67 -7.06 -0.78
CA ILE A 345 -19.29 -6.61 -1.00
C ILE A 345 -18.70 -5.99 0.27
N THR A 346 -19.42 -5.07 0.91
CA THR A 346 -18.97 -4.41 2.15
C THR A 346 -18.71 -5.44 3.25
N ARG A 347 -19.61 -6.41 3.39
CA ARG A 347 -19.46 -7.49 4.37
C ARG A 347 -18.29 -8.40 4.03
N MET A 348 -18.13 -8.78 2.76
CA MET A 348 -16.99 -9.57 2.29
C MET A 348 -15.65 -8.87 2.61
N ILE A 349 -15.56 -7.55 2.38
CA ILE A 349 -14.36 -6.76 2.72
C ILE A 349 -14.09 -6.83 4.23
N LYS A 350 -15.09 -6.54 5.07
CA LYS A 350 -14.94 -6.55 6.53
C LYS A 350 -14.52 -7.92 7.07
N VAL A 351 -15.15 -8.99 6.58
CA VAL A 351 -14.80 -10.36 7.01
C VAL A 351 -13.41 -10.73 6.53
N THR A 352 -13.06 -10.40 5.28
CA THR A 352 -11.72 -10.62 4.74
C THR A 352 -10.66 -9.87 5.53
N ALA A 353 -10.90 -8.60 5.86
CA ALA A 353 -9.99 -7.78 6.67
C ALA A 353 -9.75 -8.38 8.05
N ASN A 354 -10.82 -8.83 8.73
CA ASN A 354 -10.68 -9.51 10.03
C ASN A 354 -9.91 -10.82 9.91
N VAL A 355 -10.16 -11.65 8.89
CA VAL A 355 -9.42 -12.90 8.66
C VAL A 355 -7.94 -12.61 8.40
N LEU A 356 -7.63 -11.65 7.53
CA LEU A 356 -6.25 -11.24 7.24
C LEU A 356 -5.57 -10.70 8.50
N ARG A 357 -6.23 -9.84 9.28
CA ARG A 357 -5.71 -9.39 10.58
C ARG A 357 -5.38 -10.57 11.48
N GLN A 358 -6.29 -11.54 11.63
CA GLN A 358 -6.04 -12.71 12.46
C GLN A 358 -4.85 -13.54 11.95
N GLN A 359 -4.71 -13.70 10.64
CA GLN A 359 -3.56 -14.37 10.04
C GLN A 359 -2.26 -13.61 10.35
N ILE A 360 -2.27 -12.28 10.18
CA ILE A 360 -1.14 -11.41 10.49
C ILE A 360 -0.75 -11.54 11.95
N THR A 361 -1.66 -11.27 12.88
CA THR A 361 -1.36 -11.21 14.31
C THR A 361 -0.97 -12.55 14.90
N ASN A 362 -1.63 -13.64 14.46
CA ASN A 362 -1.43 -14.95 15.08
C ASN A 362 -0.29 -15.75 14.45
N ARG A 363 0.03 -15.52 13.17
CA ARG A 363 0.98 -16.34 12.42
C ARG A 363 2.06 -15.51 11.73
N GLU A 364 1.69 -14.58 10.84
CA GLU A 364 2.67 -13.95 9.96
C GLU A 364 3.64 -13.05 10.71
N LEU A 365 3.24 -12.36 11.78
CA LEU A 365 4.17 -11.59 12.62
C LEU A 365 5.25 -12.48 13.25
N ARG A 366 4.92 -13.70 13.68
CA ARG A 366 5.89 -14.64 14.25
C ARG A 366 6.84 -15.18 13.19
N ARG A 367 6.34 -15.41 11.97
CA ARG A 367 7.14 -15.86 10.83
C ARG A 367 8.10 -14.76 10.39
N LEU A 368 7.61 -13.53 10.23
CA LEU A 368 8.43 -12.36 9.95
C LEU A 368 9.50 -12.14 11.02
N HIS A 369 9.15 -12.29 12.31
CA HIS A 369 10.14 -12.22 13.40
C HIS A 369 11.24 -13.26 13.27
N LYS A 370 10.89 -14.48 12.88
CA LYS A 370 11.87 -15.57 12.66
C LYS A 370 12.76 -15.27 11.47
N GLU A 371 12.20 -14.82 10.36
CA GLU A 371 12.95 -14.44 9.14
C GLU A 371 13.89 -13.27 9.40
N LEU A 372 13.46 -12.26 10.18
CA LEU A 372 14.33 -11.16 10.60
C LEU A 372 15.51 -11.66 11.44
N LYS A 373 15.28 -12.60 12.36
CA LYS A 373 16.37 -13.23 13.13
C LYS A 373 17.34 -13.98 12.22
N GLU A 374 16.83 -14.75 11.27
CA GLU A 374 17.67 -15.49 10.32
C GLU A 374 18.54 -14.55 9.48
N VAL A 375 17.96 -13.46 8.94
CA VAL A 375 18.70 -12.43 8.20
C VAL A 375 19.74 -11.74 9.09
N LEU A 376 19.38 -11.40 10.33
CA LEU A 376 20.32 -10.81 11.30
C LEU A 376 21.45 -11.78 11.66
N ASP A 377 21.17 -13.07 11.81
CA ASP A 377 22.20 -14.08 12.10
C ASP A 377 23.17 -14.27 10.93
N GLU A 378 22.65 -14.29 9.70
CA GLU A 378 23.47 -14.31 8.48
C GLU A 378 24.36 -13.08 8.36
N TYR A 379 23.80 -11.88 8.60
CA TYR A 379 24.55 -10.63 8.55
C TYR A 379 25.57 -10.54 9.70
N SER A 380 25.28 -11.14 10.85
CA SER A 380 26.21 -11.19 11.98
C SER A 380 27.49 -11.97 11.65
N GLN A 381 27.35 -13.06 10.87
CA GLN A 381 28.46 -13.91 10.46
C GLN A 381 29.24 -13.37 9.25
N ASN A 382 28.62 -12.51 8.44
CA ASN A 382 29.24 -11.96 7.24
C ASN A 382 29.95 -10.63 7.50
N ILE A 383 31.27 -10.71 7.71
CA ILE A 383 32.13 -9.54 7.96
C ILE A 383 32.07 -8.53 6.80
N GLU A 384 32.00 -8.98 5.55
CA GLU A 384 31.93 -8.08 4.40
C GLU A 384 30.64 -7.26 4.39
N MET A 385 29.50 -7.90 4.70
CA MET A 385 28.21 -7.21 4.80
C MET A 385 28.19 -6.21 5.96
N LYS A 386 28.76 -6.56 7.13
CA LYS A 386 28.94 -5.61 8.23
C LYS A 386 29.78 -4.42 7.79
N CYS A 387 30.90 -4.66 7.11
CA CYS A 387 31.78 -3.59 6.62
C CYS A 387 31.11 -2.70 5.57
N GLN A 388 30.23 -3.24 4.74
CA GLN A 388 29.50 -2.49 3.71
C GLN A 388 28.33 -1.66 4.28
N LEU A 389 27.64 -2.18 5.30
CA LEU A 389 26.44 -1.55 5.86
C LEU A 389 26.75 -0.60 7.02
N LEU A 390 27.79 -0.89 7.81
CA LEU A 390 28.24 -0.06 8.94
C LEU A 390 29.50 0.73 8.57
N THR A 391 29.34 1.67 7.65
CA THR A 391 30.42 2.51 7.12
C THR A 391 30.44 3.91 7.73
N GLY A 392 31.63 4.43 8.01
CA GLY A 392 31.82 5.85 8.38
C GLY A 392 33.07 6.07 9.23
N ARG A 393 33.59 7.31 9.23
CA ARG A 393 34.79 7.66 10.03
C ARG A 393 34.59 7.37 11.52
N ARG A 394 33.35 7.49 12.02
CA ARG A 394 32.99 7.13 13.38
C ARG A 394 33.32 5.68 13.71
N VAL A 395 32.89 4.74 12.87
CA VAL A 395 33.10 3.30 13.10
C VAL A 395 34.58 2.95 12.99
N THR A 396 35.24 3.43 11.94
CA THR A 396 36.68 3.15 11.72
C THR A 396 37.54 3.70 12.87
N LEU A 397 37.16 4.85 13.42
CA LEU A 397 37.93 5.49 14.49
C LEU A 397 37.84 4.70 15.80
N VAL A 398 36.66 4.17 16.14
CA VAL A 398 36.52 3.28 17.32
C VAL A 398 37.31 1.98 17.12
N GLU A 399 37.29 1.40 15.92
CA GLU A 399 38.09 0.20 15.63
C GLU A 399 39.60 0.45 15.75
N GLU A 400 40.09 1.58 15.23
CA GLU A 400 41.48 2.01 15.39
C GLU A 400 41.84 2.21 16.87
N LEU A 401 40.96 2.88 17.62
CA LEU A 401 41.15 3.20 19.02
C LEU A 401 41.17 1.92 19.88
N ASN A 402 40.28 0.96 19.62
CA ASN A 402 40.26 -0.34 20.29
C ASN A 402 41.50 -1.18 19.96
N LYS A 403 41.97 -1.19 18.70
CA LYS A 403 43.24 -1.85 18.33
C LYS A 403 44.42 -1.23 19.07
N VAL A 404 44.50 0.10 19.15
CA VAL A 404 45.56 0.79 19.88
C VAL A 404 45.49 0.49 21.39
N LYS A 405 44.29 0.50 21.99
CA LYS A 405 44.10 0.09 23.41
C LYS A 405 44.60 -1.33 23.65
N GLN A 406 44.25 -2.28 22.79
CA GLN A 406 44.69 -3.68 22.92
C GLN A 406 46.21 -3.83 22.79
N ILE A 407 46.85 -3.12 21.85
CA ILE A 407 48.31 -3.14 21.70
C ILE A 407 48.99 -2.53 22.93
N GLN A 408 48.46 -1.42 23.46
CA GLN A 408 48.98 -0.80 24.68
C GLN A 408 48.91 -1.75 25.87
N GLU A 409 47.78 -2.41 26.10
CA GLU A 409 47.63 -3.39 27.18
C GLU A 409 48.66 -4.52 27.06
N LYS A 410 48.87 -5.05 25.85
CA LYS A 410 49.89 -6.10 25.62
C LYS A 410 51.31 -5.61 25.83
N LEU A 411 51.61 -4.37 25.45
CA LEU A 411 52.92 -3.76 25.71
C LEU A 411 53.15 -3.52 27.20
N GLU A 412 52.13 -3.06 27.93
CA GLU A 412 52.19 -2.87 29.38
C GLU A 412 52.37 -4.21 30.12
N ASP A 413 51.63 -5.25 29.72
CA ASP A 413 51.79 -6.61 30.23
C ASP A 413 53.23 -7.11 29.99
N PHE A 414 53.78 -6.87 28.80
CA PHE A 414 55.14 -7.27 28.45
C PHE A 414 56.19 -6.50 29.27
N ILE A 415 56.02 -5.19 29.46
CA ILE A 415 56.89 -4.36 30.31
C ILE A 415 56.82 -4.86 31.77
N GLN A 416 55.64 -5.21 32.27
CA GLN A 416 55.50 -5.77 33.62
C GLN A 416 56.19 -7.12 33.75
N ALA A 417 56.07 -8.00 32.75
CA ALA A 417 56.77 -9.28 32.73
C ALA A 417 58.30 -9.08 32.71
N LEU A 418 58.81 -8.19 31.86
CA LEU A 418 60.23 -7.80 31.80
C LEU A 418 60.76 -7.22 33.12
N ASN A 419 59.90 -6.60 33.93
CA ASN A 419 60.27 -6.06 35.23
C ASN A 419 60.20 -7.11 36.35
N LYS A 420 59.43 -8.18 36.18
CA LYS A 420 59.31 -9.31 37.13
C LYS A 420 60.37 -10.40 36.94
N GLU A 421 61.00 -10.51 35.76
CA GLU A 421 62.10 -11.45 35.48
C GLU A 421 63.47 -11.02 36.02
N LYS A 422 63.52 -9.95 36.83
CA LYS A 422 64.68 -9.61 37.68
C LYS A 422 64.53 -10.28 39.04
#